data_AF-M7X8G6-F1
#
_entry.id   AF-M7X8G6-F1
#
_cell.length_a   1.000
_cell.length_b   1.000
_cell.length_c   1.000
_cell.angle_alpha   90.00
_cell.angle_beta   90.00
_cell.angle_gamma   90.00
#
_symmetry.space_group_name_H-M   'P 1'
#
loop_
_entity.id
_entity.type
_entity.pdbx_description
1 polymer ?
#
loop_
_entity_poly.entity_id
_entity_poly.type
_entity_poly.pdbx_seq_one_letter_code
_entity_poly.pdbx_strand_id
1 'polypeptide(L)'
;MTNLSVFIPVNPLLYEQVDSQVMYPSKDKMVVRESSINDNSLPSGRRYRQSELTQQISNIRNEIFRMSQMIANSRSNSPNLQLYNSKLKSLESILHQKQKHLLRLQKNVIVQKSIRNKKRSIVTQDN
;
A
#
# COMPACT_ATOMS: atom_id res chain seq x y z
N MET A 1 -29.69 -1.82 16.05
CA MET A 1 -28.40 -1.83 15.33
C MET A 1 -28.70 -2.21 13.89
N THR A 2 -28.55 -1.28 12.95
CA THR A 2 -28.87 -1.48 11.52
C THR A 2 -27.61 -1.93 10.78
N ASN A 3 -27.53 -3.23 10.44
CA ASN A 3 -26.53 -3.73 9.51
C ASN A 3 -26.90 -3.28 8.10
N LEU A 4 -26.32 -2.18 7.63
CA LEU A 4 -26.39 -1.78 6.23
C LEU A 4 -25.65 -2.83 5.40
N SER A 5 -26.38 -3.66 4.66
CA SER A 5 -25.79 -4.55 3.67
C SER A 5 -25.15 -3.68 2.59
N VAL A 6 -23.82 -3.63 2.57
CA VAL A 6 -23.09 -2.96 1.50
C VAL A 6 -23.36 -3.76 0.23
N PHE A 7 -24.07 -3.17 -0.73
CA PHE A 7 -24.27 -3.76 -2.04
C PHE A 7 -22.91 -3.86 -2.72
N ILE A 8 -22.41 -5.08 -2.88
CA ILE A 8 -21.19 -5.35 -3.63
C ILE A 8 -21.64 -5.85 -5.00
N PRO A 9 -21.40 -5.10 -6.09
CA PRO A 9 -21.74 -5.58 -7.42
C PRO A 9 -20.93 -6.84 -7.72
N VAL A 10 -21.63 -7.96 -7.88
CA VAL A 10 -21.05 -9.24 -8.30
C VAL A 10 -21.05 -9.32 -9.82
N ASN A 11 -19.93 -9.77 -10.40
CA ASN A 11 -19.85 -10.02 -11.84
C ASN A 11 -20.47 -11.41 -12.13
N PRO A 12 -21.56 -11.49 -12.92
CA PRO A 12 -22.25 -12.76 -13.18
C PRO A 12 -21.37 -13.79 -13.91
N LEU A 13 -20.28 -13.37 -14.57
CA LEU A 13 -19.34 -14.27 -15.24
C LEU A 13 -18.51 -15.15 -14.28
N LEU A 14 -18.56 -14.84 -12.97
CA LEU A 14 -17.84 -15.56 -11.91
C LEU A 14 -18.68 -16.63 -11.22
N TYR A 15 -19.93 -16.79 -11.64
CA TYR A 15 -20.87 -17.77 -11.09
C TYR A 15 -21.28 -18.75 -12.19
N GLU A 16 -21.44 -20.02 -11.82
CA GLU A 16 -21.92 -21.07 -12.71
C GLU A 16 -23.31 -21.50 -12.27
N GLN A 17 -24.21 -21.61 -13.24
CA GLN A 17 -25.56 -22.11 -13.01
C GLN A 17 -25.51 -23.63 -12.98
N VAL A 18 -25.78 -24.21 -11.81
CA VAL A 18 -25.84 -25.67 -11.67
C VAL A 18 -27.27 -26.18 -11.89
N ASP A 19 -28.28 -25.35 -11.55
CA ASP A 19 -29.69 -25.62 -11.80
C ASP A 19 -30.46 -24.29 -12.03
N SER A 20 -31.68 -24.37 -12.55
CA SER A 20 -32.63 -23.28 -12.78
C SER A 20 -32.85 -22.34 -11.59
N GLN A 21 -32.60 -22.79 -10.37
CA GLN A 21 -32.85 -22.04 -9.13
C GLN A 21 -31.59 -21.68 -8.33
N VAL A 22 -30.42 -22.25 -8.66
CA VAL A 22 -29.22 -22.12 -7.81
C VAL A 22 -27.97 -21.84 -8.65
N MET A 23 -27.26 -20.77 -8.28
CA MET A 23 -25.94 -20.43 -8.83
C MET A 23 -24.87 -20.52 -7.74
N TYR A 24 -23.73 -21.12 -8.07
CA TYR A 24 -22.58 -21.20 -7.19
C TYR A 24 -21.40 -20.42 -7.78
N PRO A 25 -20.55 -19.78 -6.95
CA PRO A 25 -19.31 -19.19 -7.43
C PRO A 25 -18.45 -20.25 -8.12
N SER A 26 -18.01 -20.00 -9.35
CA SER A 26 -17.11 -20.91 -10.07
C SER A 26 -15.77 -20.94 -9.33
N LYS A 27 -15.39 -22.11 -8.79
CA LYS A 27 -14.14 -22.29 -8.02
C LYS A 27 -12.90 -21.85 -8.80
N ASP A 28 -12.91 -22.01 -10.12
CA ASP A 28 -11.79 -21.67 -11.01
C ASP A 28 -11.71 -20.18 -11.37
N LYS A 29 -12.78 -19.40 -11.11
CA LYS A 29 -12.85 -17.96 -11.45
C LYS A 29 -12.96 -17.08 -10.21
N MET A 30 -12.88 -17.66 -9.01
CA MET A 30 -12.75 -16.87 -7.80
C MET A 30 -11.41 -16.13 -7.86
N VAL A 31 -11.47 -14.88 -8.34
CA VAL A 31 -10.40 -13.91 -8.13
C VAL A 31 -10.41 -13.64 -6.63
N VAL A 32 -9.73 -14.50 -5.88
CA VAL A 32 -9.22 -14.16 -4.56
C VAL A 32 -8.46 -12.87 -4.81
N ARG A 33 -9.01 -11.75 -4.32
CA ARG A 33 -8.21 -10.53 -4.17
C ARG A 33 -7.17 -10.89 -3.15
N GLU A 34 -6.07 -11.50 -3.61
CA GLU A 34 -4.85 -11.58 -2.86
C GLU A 34 -4.51 -10.12 -2.55
N SER A 35 -4.72 -9.73 -1.30
CA SER A 35 -4.21 -8.47 -0.82
C SER A 35 -2.71 -8.55 -1.02
N SER A 36 -2.20 -7.84 -2.01
CA SER A 36 -0.78 -7.79 -2.31
C SER A 36 -0.08 -6.99 -1.21
N ILE A 37 0.09 -7.63 -0.06
CA ILE A 37 0.87 -7.11 1.06
C ILE A 37 2.35 -7.02 0.65
N ASN A 38 2.74 -7.72 -0.41
CA ASN A 38 4.11 -7.80 -0.92
C ASN A 38 4.36 -7.04 -2.23
N ASP A 39 3.36 -6.33 -2.76
CA ASP A 39 3.62 -5.51 -3.93
C ASP A 39 4.36 -4.25 -3.49
N ASN A 40 5.66 -4.22 -3.79
CA ASN A 40 6.44 -2.99 -3.84
C ASN A 40 5.89 -1.97 -4.87
N SER A 41 4.83 -2.31 -5.61
CA SER A 41 4.10 -1.37 -6.44
C SER A 41 3.32 -0.37 -5.58
N LEU A 42 3.19 0.88 -6.05
CA LEU A 42 2.25 1.83 -5.46
C LEU A 42 0.84 1.47 -5.98
N PRO A 43 -0.08 0.89 -5.18
CA PRO A 43 -1.49 0.92 -5.54
C PRO A 43 -1.94 2.38 -5.64
N SER A 44 -2.12 2.81 -6.88
CA SER A 44 -2.64 4.13 -7.24
C SER A 44 -4.05 4.25 -6.66
N GLY A 45 -4.24 5.19 -5.72
CA GLY A 45 -5.55 5.49 -5.10
C GLY A 45 -5.77 4.99 -3.68
N ARG A 46 -4.90 4.14 -3.10
CA ARG A 46 -5.05 3.71 -1.70
C ARG A 46 -4.51 4.77 -0.72
N ARG A 47 -5.32 5.13 0.28
CA ARG A 47 -4.86 5.93 1.44
C ARG A 47 -4.07 5.04 2.39
N TYR A 48 -2.81 5.37 2.64
CA TYR A 48 -1.98 4.65 3.59
C TYR A 48 -2.01 5.30 4.97
N ARG A 49 -1.97 4.47 6.01
CA ARG A 49 -1.72 4.92 7.39
C ARG A 49 -0.22 5.17 7.58
N GLN A 50 0.12 6.04 8.54
CA GLN A 50 1.53 6.31 8.88
C GLN A 50 2.28 5.04 9.30
N SER A 51 1.65 4.19 10.12
CA SER A 51 2.23 2.91 10.56
C SER A 51 2.52 1.95 9.40
N GLU A 52 1.60 1.85 8.43
CA GLU A 52 1.78 1.04 7.22
C GLU A 52 2.96 1.56 6.38
N LEU A 53 3.06 2.88 6.18
CA LEU A 53 4.20 3.48 5.45
C LEU A 53 5.53 3.23 6.17
N THR A 54 5.58 3.37 7.50
CA THR A 54 6.79 3.09 8.27
C THR A 54 7.22 1.64 8.14
N GLN A 55 6.27 0.68 8.19
CA GLN A 55 6.57 -0.73 7.99
C GLN A 55 7.08 -1.01 6.57
N GLN A 56 6.43 -0.46 5.55
CA GLN A 56 6.87 -0.61 4.15
C GLN A 56 8.26 -0.01 3.92
N ILE A 57 8.55 1.16 4.50
CA ILE A 57 9.88 1.79 4.45
C ILE A 57 10.92 0.86 5.07
N SER A 58 10.62 0.24 6.22
CA SER A 58 11.54 -0.69 6.86
C SER A 58 11.79 -1.94 6.00
N ASN A 59 10.74 -2.50 5.40
CA ASN A 59 10.86 -3.66 4.53
C ASN A 59 11.72 -3.36 3.30
N ILE A 60 11.49 -2.21 2.64
CA ILE A 60 12.26 -1.80 1.46
C ILE A 60 13.73 -1.55 1.83
N ARG A 61 14.01 -0.94 3.00
CA ARG A 61 15.40 -0.77 3.47
C ARG A 61 16.10 -2.11 3.65
N ASN A 62 15.40 -3.11 4.20
CA ASN A 62 15.95 -4.46 4.35
C ASN A 62 16.20 -5.12 2.98
N GLU A 63 15.30 -4.93 2.00
CA GLU A 63 15.48 -5.46 0.65
C GLU A 63 16.67 -4.79 -0.07
N ILE A 64 16.81 -3.47 0.04
CA ILE A 64 17.97 -2.71 -0.45
C ILE A 64 19.26 -3.27 0.15
N PHE A 65 19.31 -3.45 1.47
CA PHE A 65 20.49 -3.99 2.15
C PHE A 65 20.88 -5.38 1.63
N ARG A 66 19.91 -6.28 1.47
CA ARG A 66 20.14 -7.62 0.90
C ARG A 66 20.64 -7.54 -0.54
N MET A 67 20.07 -6.66 -1.34
CA MET A 67 20.43 -6.50 -2.75
C MET A 67 21.83 -5.91 -2.92
N SER A 68 22.20 -4.94 -2.09
CA SER A 68 23.55 -4.37 -2.06
C SER A 68 24.59 -5.43 -1.69
N GLN A 69 24.29 -6.33 -0.75
CA GLN A 69 25.17 -7.46 -0.45
C GLN A 69 25.29 -8.43 -1.62
N MET A 70 24.19 -8.76 -2.30
CA MET A 70 24.23 -9.61 -3.49
C MET A 70 25.08 -9.01 -4.61
N ILE A 71 25.00 -7.68 -4.81
CA ILE A 71 25.82 -6.95 -5.77
C ILE A 71 27.29 -6.99 -5.37
N ALA A 72 27.62 -6.73 -4.10
CA ALA A 72 28.98 -6.77 -3.60
C ALA A 72 29.64 -8.15 -3.73
N ASN A 73 28.86 -9.22 -3.56
CA ASN A 73 29.32 -10.61 -3.69
C ASN A 73 29.31 -11.11 -5.15
N SER A 74 28.79 -10.34 -6.10
CA SER A 74 28.72 -10.73 -7.51
C SER A 74 30.01 -10.41 -8.25
N ARG A 75 30.48 -11.33 -9.09
CA ARG A 75 31.58 -11.06 -10.03
C ARG A 75 31.15 -10.02 -11.07
N SER A 76 32.07 -9.14 -11.45
CA SER A 76 31.85 -7.94 -12.29
C SER A 76 31.18 -8.19 -13.66
N ASN A 77 31.20 -9.42 -14.17
CA ASN A 77 30.61 -9.79 -15.47
C ASN A 77 29.43 -10.78 -15.37
N SER A 78 28.74 -10.84 -14.22
CA SER A 78 27.53 -11.66 -14.11
C SER A 78 26.36 -11.01 -14.87
N PRO A 79 25.66 -11.73 -15.76
CA PRO A 79 24.48 -11.19 -16.46
C PRO A 79 23.37 -10.74 -15.49
N ASN A 80 23.37 -11.27 -14.26
CA ASN A 80 22.43 -10.89 -13.21
C ASN A 80 22.77 -9.56 -12.51
N LEU A 81 24.01 -9.06 -12.66
CA LEU A 81 24.47 -7.84 -11.99
C LEU A 81 23.73 -6.60 -12.49
N GLN A 82 23.47 -6.52 -13.80
CA GLN A 82 22.73 -5.41 -14.39
C GLN A 82 21.27 -5.41 -13.92
N LEU A 83 20.66 -6.59 -13.79
CA LEU A 83 19.31 -6.76 -13.25
C LEU A 83 19.23 -6.36 -11.77
N TYR A 84 20.22 -6.73 -10.96
CA TYR A 84 20.25 -6.32 -9.55
C TYR A 84 20.43 -4.81 -9.40
N ASN A 85 21.29 -4.19 -10.22
CA ASN A 85 21.47 -2.74 -10.20
C ASN A 85 20.20 -1.99 -10.63
N SER A 86 19.47 -2.45 -11.64
CA SER A 86 18.21 -1.83 -12.06
C SER A 86 17.12 -1.98 -11.00
N LYS A 87 17.02 -3.16 -10.38
CA LYS A 87 16.09 -3.40 -9.28
C LYS A 87 16.44 -2.56 -8.04
N LEU A 88 17.71 -2.42 -7.70
CA LEU A 88 18.17 -1.57 -6.59
C LEU A 88 17.75 -0.11 -6.79
N LYS A 89 18.01 0.46 -7.98
CA LYS A 89 17.57 1.83 -8.33
C LYS A 89 16.05 2.00 -8.23
N SER A 90 15.29 0.98 -8.64
CA SER A 90 13.83 0.99 -8.50
C SER A 90 13.41 1.04 -7.03
N LEU A 91 14.00 0.20 -6.18
CA LEU A 91 13.72 0.17 -4.75
C LEU A 91 14.10 1.49 -4.06
N GLU A 92 15.22 2.11 -4.42
CA GLU A 92 15.63 3.43 -3.92
C GLU A 92 14.61 4.52 -4.28
N SER A 93 14.13 4.52 -5.53
CA SER A 93 13.07 5.44 -5.98
C SER A 93 11.78 5.25 -5.19
N ILE A 94 11.33 4.01 -5.01
CA ILE A 94 10.12 3.68 -4.23
C ILE A 94 10.29 4.09 -2.77
N LEU A 95 11.46 3.84 -2.18
CA LEU A 95 11.78 4.23 -0.81
C LEU A 95 11.65 5.74 -0.63
N HIS A 96 12.25 6.51 -1.54
CA HIS A 96 12.19 7.97 -1.51
C HIS A 96 10.75 8.49 -1.64
N GLN A 97 9.95 7.91 -2.54
CA GLN A 97 8.53 8.26 -2.68
C GLN A 97 7.73 8.00 -1.39
N LYS A 98 7.92 6.84 -0.75
CA LYS A 98 7.22 6.49 0.49
C LYS A 98 7.65 7.38 1.67
N GLN A 99 8.94 7.70 1.79
CA GLN A 99 9.45 8.64 2.80
C GLN A 99 8.84 10.04 2.61
N LYS A 100 8.79 10.54 1.37
CA LYS A 100 8.13 11.82 1.04
C LYS A 100 6.65 11.81 1.41
N HIS A 101 5.95 10.71 1.18
CA HIS A 101 4.54 10.55 1.56
C HIS A 101 4.37 10.56 3.09
N LEU A 102 5.20 9.81 3.82
CA LEU A 102 5.15 9.78 5.28
C LEU A 102 5.34 11.18 5.88
N LEU A 103 6.32 11.95 5.36
CA LEU A 103 6.57 13.31 5.80
C LEU A 103 5.35 14.23 5.57
N ARG A 104 4.69 14.11 4.41
CA ARG A 104 3.46 14.86 4.12
C ARG A 104 2.35 14.54 5.13
N LEU A 105 2.15 13.26 5.47
CA LEU A 105 1.16 12.86 6.45
C LEU A 105 1.48 13.39 7.85
N GLN A 106 2.75 13.37 8.26
CA GLN A 106 3.17 13.92 9.56
C GLN A 106 2.91 15.43 9.65
N LYS A 107 3.23 16.19 8.59
CA LYS A 107 2.95 17.63 8.52
C LYS A 107 1.46 17.92 8.59
N ASN A 108 0.62 17.16 7.87
CA ASN A 108 -0.82 17.33 7.89
C ASN A 108 -1.42 17.14 9.30
N VAL A 109 -0.90 16.19 10.08
CA VAL A 109 -1.34 15.99 11.48
C VAL A 109 -1.05 17.23 12.34
N ILE A 110 0.14 17.84 12.18
CA ILE A 110 0.52 19.05 12.94
C ILE A 110 -0.40 20.22 12.57
N VAL A 111 -0.63 20.45 11.28
CA VAL A 111 -1.51 21.52 10.80
C VAL A 111 -2.94 21.34 11.33
N GLN A 112 -3.48 20.12 11.27
CA GLN A 112 -4.82 19.84 11.79
C GLN A 112 -4.92 20.05 13.32
N LYS A 113 -3.88 19.69 14.08
CA LYS A 113 -3.82 19.98 15.52
C LYS A 113 -3.81 21.49 15.79
N SER A 114 -3.00 22.25 15.06
CA SER A 114 -2.96 23.71 15.17
C SER A 114 -4.31 24.37 14.87
N ILE A 115 -4.96 23.98 13.77
CA ILE A 115 -6.30 24.47 13.40
C ILE A 115 -7.32 24.15 14.50
N ARG A 116 -7.30 22.94 15.04
CA ARG A 116 -8.20 22.53 16.12
C ARG A 116 -7.99 23.38 17.38
N ASN A 117 -6.74 23.64 17.77
CA ASN A 117 -6.43 24.47 18.92
C ASN A 117 -6.88 25.92 18.73
N LYS A 118 -6.63 26.50 17.54
CA LYS A 118 -7.11 27.85 17.21
C LYS A 118 -8.63 27.96 17.29
N LYS A 119 -9.36 26.97 16.75
CA LYS A 119 -10.84 26.93 16.84
C LYS A 119 -11.33 26.87 18.29
N ARG A 120 -10.70 26.06 19.14
CA ARG A 120 -11.05 25.99 20.58
C ARG A 120 -10.81 27.31 21.30
N SER A 121 -9.69 27.98 21.02
CA SER A 121 -9.35 29.26 21.64
C SER A 121 -10.37 30.37 21.31
N ILE A 122 -10.89 30.39 20.08
CA ILE A 122 -11.89 31.38 19.66
C ILE A 122 -13.21 31.14 20.41
N VAL A 123 -13.67 29.88 20.46
CA VAL A 123 -14.92 29.52 21.17
C VAL A 123 -14.88 29.88 22.66
N THR A 124 -13.70 29.87 23.29
CA THR A 124 -13.54 30.25 24.69
C THR A 124 -13.41 31.76 24.94
N GLN A 125 -13.20 32.58 23.90
CA GLN A 125 -13.13 34.05 24.03
C GLN A 125 -14.50 34.74 23.91
N ASP A 126 -15.48 34.05 23.31
CA ASP A 126 -16.83 34.58 23.09
C ASP A 126 -17.82 34.24 24.23
N ASN A 127 -17.33 33.66 25.34
CA ASN A 127 -18.07 33.40 26.60
C ASN A 127 -17.41 34.15 27.76
#